data_AF-A0A5P3A7H3-F1
#
_entry.id   AF-A0A5P3A7H3-F1
#
_cell.length_a   1.000
_cell.length_b   1.000
_cell.length_c   1.000
_cell.angle_alpha   90.00
_cell.angle_beta   90.00
_cell.angle_gamma   90.00
#
_symmetry.space_group_name_H-M   'P 1'
#
loop_
_entity.id
_entity.type
_entity.pdbx_description
1 polymer ?
#
loop_
_entity_poly.entity_id
_entity_poly.type
_entity_poly.pdbx_seq_one_letter_code
_entity_poly.pdbx_strand_id
1 'polypeptide(L)'
;MGEVQLAALLCAFLAGSDDEVRHYFDVYDTKRYVRVDCETPDHVIEVGMDGTSSARDSVHQALFYAHLTGKTPVVLMIDQDGFEGRFEYEMRHVTEMANVGYARCSKGAILRWVESSPMRASVTEDGEHDLPATGNVGAACDLGAVFGRDALESF
;
A
#
# COMPACT_ATOMS: atom_id res chain seq x y z
N MET A 1 4.31 -6.59 -17.00
CA MET A 1 3.38 -5.98 -16.04
C MET A 1 4.12 -4.85 -15.35
N GLY A 2 3.60 -3.63 -15.42
CA GLY A 2 4.20 -2.44 -14.82
C GLY A 2 3.58 -2.09 -13.45
N GLU A 3 4.12 -1.06 -12.81
CA GLU A 3 3.73 -0.55 -11.48
C GLU A 3 2.22 -0.36 -11.33
N VAL A 4 1.59 0.39 -12.25
CA VAL A 4 0.16 0.70 -12.23
C VAL A 4 -0.71 -0.56 -12.16
N GLN A 5 -0.33 -1.62 -12.88
CA GLN A 5 -1.09 -2.87 -12.89
C GLN A 5 -0.92 -3.63 -11.59
N LEU A 6 0.28 -3.61 -10.99
CA LEU A 6 0.51 -4.25 -9.70
C LEU A 6 -0.15 -3.48 -8.55
N ALA A 7 -0.13 -2.15 -8.60
CA ALA A 7 -0.81 -1.28 -7.65
C ALA A 7 -2.32 -1.53 -7.67
N ALA A 8 -2.96 -1.48 -8.85
CA ALA A 8 -4.39 -1.76 -8.99
C ALA A 8 -4.78 -3.16 -8.50
N LEU A 9 -3.96 -4.18 -8.82
CA LEU A 9 -4.18 -5.53 -8.31
C LEU A 9 -4.11 -5.57 -6.79
N LEU A 10 -3.14 -4.87 -6.19
CA LEU A 10 -2.98 -4.84 -4.74
C LEU A 10 -4.11 -4.07 -4.04
N CYS A 11 -4.57 -2.94 -4.59
CA CYS A 11 -5.75 -2.23 -4.10
C CYS A 11 -6.98 -3.15 -4.09
N ALA A 12 -7.22 -3.89 -5.16
CA ALA A 12 -8.39 -4.78 -5.26
C ALA A 12 -8.49 -5.84 -4.14
N PHE A 13 -7.38 -6.18 -3.47
CA PHE A 13 -7.39 -7.13 -2.34
C PHE A 13 -7.51 -6.48 -0.97
N LEU A 14 -7.25 -5.18 -0.87
CA LEU A 14 -7.56 -4.40 0.31
C LEU A 14 -9.06 -4.12 0.29
N ALA A 15 -9.87 -4.98 0.94
CA ALA A 15 -11.32 -4.80 1.08
C ALA A 15 -11.73 -3.35 1.35
N GLY A 16 -12.69 -2.88 0.54
CA GLY A 16 -13.21 -1.53 0.59
C GLY A 16 -12.25 -0.46 0.07
N SER A 17 -11.15 -0.83 -0.59
CA SER A 17 -10.28 0.15 -1.21
C SER A 17 -10.73 0.54 -2.61
N ASP A 18 -10.81 1.84 -2.84
CA ASP A 18 -10.98 2.42 -4.17
C ASP A 18 -9.58 2.64 -4.78
N ASP A 19 -9.42 2.31 -6.06
CA ASP A 19 -8.20 2.58 -6.82
C ASP A 19 -8.27 3.94 -7.53
N GLU A 20 -7.12 4.63 -7.60
CA GLU A 20 -6.97 5.88 -8.36
C GLU A 20 -7.92 7.03 -7.93
N VAL A 21 -8.21 7.16 -6.63
CA VAL A 21 -9.12 8.19 -6.09
C VAL A 21 -8.54 9.60 -6.22
N ARG A 22 -9.36 10.55 -6.68
CA ARG A 22 -8.95 11.96 -6.83
C ARG A 22 -9.39 12.81 -5.65
N HIS A 23 -8.41 13.46 -5.02
CA HIS A 23 -8.66 14.51 -4.03
C HIS A 23 -8.31 15.86 -4.61
N TYR A 24 -9.27 16.78 -4.55
CA TYR A 24 -9.11 18.14 -5.03
C TYR A 24 -8.73 19.07 -3.90
N PHE A 25 -7.84 20.02 -4.18
CA PHE A 25 -7.42 21.05 -3.24
C PHE A 25 -7.15 22.36 -4.00
N ASP A 26 -7.28 23.47 -3.30
CA ASP A 26 -7.14 24.80 -3.89
C ASP A 26 -5.72 25.34 -3.68
N VAL A 27 -5.13 25.89 -4.75
CA VAL A 27 -3.83 26.56 -4.74
C VAL A 27 -4.02 27.93 -5.39
N TYR A 28 -4.17 28.97 -4.56
CA TYR A 28 -4.66 30.28 -5.02
C TYR A 28 -5.93 30.11 -5.87
N ASP A 29 -6.18 30.97 -6.86
CA ASP A 29 -7.33 30.91 -7.76
C ASP A 29 -7.30 29.70 -8.73
N THR A 30 -6.62 28.61 -8.39
CA THR A 30 -6.52 27.40 -9.21
C THR A 30 -6.84 26.15 -8.41
N LYS A 31 -7.86 25.42 -8.86
CA LYS A 31 -8.17 24.07 -8.34
C LYS A 31 -7.17 23.05 -8.89
N ARG A 32 -6.54 22.30 -8.00
CA ARG A 32 -5.60 21.21 -8.31
C ARG A 32 -6.16 19.88 -7.78
N TYR A 33 -5.54 18.78 -8.17
CA TYR A 33 -5.87 17.47 -7.63
C TYR A 33 -4.64 16.59 -7.52
N VAL A 34 -4.73 15.62 -6.61
CA VAL A 34 -3.85 14.46 -6.53
C VAL A 34 -4.64 13.19 -6.78
N ARG A 35 -3.93 12.10 -7.06
CA ARG A 35 -4.52 10.78 -7.28
C ARG A 35 -3.82 9.80 -6.35
N VAL A 36 -4.58 9.23 -5.42
CA VAL A 36 -4.10 8.21 -4.47
C VAL A 36 -4.10 6.86 -5.17
N ASP A 37 -3.06 6.05 -5.01
CA ASP A 37 -3.03 4.73 -5.63
C ASP A 37 -4.13 3.82 -5.08
N CYS A 38 -4.19 3.63 -3.75
CA CYS A 38 -5.29 2.95 -3.06
C CYS A 38 -5.80 3.74 -1.86
N GLU A 39 -7.11 3.75 -1.64
CA GLU A 39 -7.71 4.42 -0.49
C GLU A 39 -8.74 3.53 0.21
N THR A 40 -8.54 3.26 1.50
CA THR A 40 -9.48 2.55 2.38
C THR A 40 -10.22 3.55 3.27
N PRO A 41 -11.19 3.14 4.13
CA PRO A 41 -11.80 4.06 5.09
C PRO A 41 -10.80 4.78 5.99
N ASP A 42 -9.72 4.11 6.39
CA ASP A 42 -8.77 4.61 7.39
C ASP A 42 -7.38 4.94 6.84
N HIS A 43 -7.06 4.55 5.59
CA HIS A 43 -5.72 4.67 5.04
C HIS A 43 -5.70 5.27 3.63
N VAL A 44 -4.64 6.02 3.34
CA VAL A 44 -4.20 6.38 1.98
C VAL A 44 -2.87 5.72 1.71
N ILE A 45 -2.77 5.01 0.59
CA ILE A 45 -1.69 4.07 0.31
C ILE A 45 -1.06 4.45 -1.03
N GLU A 46 0.24 4.70 -1.00
CA GLU A 46 1.05 4.88 -2.20
C GLU A 46 1.92 3.65 -2.45
N VAL A 47 1.99 3.23 -3.71
CA VAL A 47 2.79 2.07 -4.10
C VAL A 47 4.11 2.57 -4.71
N GLY A 48 5.21 1.93 -4.32
CA GLY A 48 6.52 2.18 -4.90
C GLY A 48 7.16 0.89 -5.42
N MET A 49 8.01 1.00 -6.42
CA MET A 49 8.87 -0.11 -6.89
C MET A 49 10.31 0.03 -6.40
N ASP A 50 10.89 -1.09 -5.96
CA ASP A 50 12.31 -1.18 -5.65
C ASP A 50 13.23 -0.82 -6.84
N GLY A 51 14.50 -0.59 -6.54
CA GLY A 51 15.51 -0.31 -7.57
C GLY A 51 15.40 1.05 -8.27
N THR A 52 14.40 1.88 -7.94
CA THR A 52 14.21 3.21 -8.53
C THR A 52 14.17 4.32 -7.49
N SER A 53 14.69 5.51 -7.83
CA SER A 53 14.69 6.65 -6.92
C SER A 53 13.32 7.28 -6.71
N SER A 54 12.37 7.06 -7.63
CA SER A 54 11.01 7.57 -7.54
C SER A 54 10.22 6.97 -6.39
N ALA A 55 10.60 5.80 -5.88
CA ALA A 55 9.96 5.23 -4.70
C ALA A 55 10.02 6.14 -3.46
N ARG A 56 10.96 7.09 -3.41
CA ARG A 56 11.04 8.10 -2.35
C ARG A 56 9.89 9.10 -2.41
N ASP A 57 9.38 9.39 -3.60
CA ASP A 57 8.29 10.33 -3.80
C ASP A 57 7.00 9.83 -3.11
N SER A 58 6.83 8.50 -3.02
CA SER A 58 5.70 7.84 -2.35
C SER A 58 5.53 8.28 -0.89
N VAL A 59 6.62 8.59 -0.16
CA VAL A 59 6.51 9.10 1.23
C VAL A 59 5.88 10.49 1.24
N HIS A 60 6.36 11.38 0.38
CA HIS A 60 5.84 12.75 0.28
C HIS A 60 4.39 12.74 -0.18
N GLN A 61 4.07 11.91 -1.18
CA GLN A 61 2.70 11.72 -1.67
C GLN A 61 1.78 11.22 -0.55
N ALA A 62 2.12 10.12 0.13
CA ALA A 62 1.30 9.55 1.20
C ALA A 62 1.03 10.57 2.32
N LEU A 63 2.05 11.32 2.76
CA LEU A 63 1.90 12.37 3.77
C LEU A 63 0.97 13.50 3.32
N PHE A 64 1.10 13.95 2.07
CA PHE A 64 0.21 14.97 1.53
C PHE A 64 -1.23 14.45 1.39
N TYR A 65 -1.39 13.17 1.05
CA TYR A 65 -2.71 12.56 0.90
C TYR A 65 -3.38 12.40 2.26
N ALA A 66 -2.61 12.05 3.29
CA ALA A 66 -3.07 12.04 4.67
C ALA A 66 -3.49 13.44 5.14
N HIS A 67 -2.76 14.49 4.76
CA HIS A 67 -3.15 15.86 5.05
C HIS A 67 -4.51 16.24 4.43
N LEU A 68 -4.78 15.81 3.20
CA LEU A 68 -6.05 16.10 2.52
C LEU A 68 -7.24 15.29 3.05
N THR A 69 -7.01 14.05 3.49
CA THR A 69 -8.05 13.09 3.81
C THR A 69 -8.27 12.86 5.31
N GLY A 70 -7.28 13.19 6.14
CA GLY A 70 -7.26 12.85 7.57
C GLY A 70 -6.97 11.37 7.87
N LYS A 71 -6.61 10.58 6.86
CA LYS A 71 -6.35 9.14 6.95
C LYS A 71 -4.89 8.84 7.29
N THR A 72 -4.62 7.61 7.73
CA THR A 72 -3.27 7.13 8.01
C THR A 72 -2.47 6.95 6.71
N PRO A 73 -1.29 7.57 6.57
CA PRO A 73 -0.44 7.40 5.39
C PRO A 73 0.29 6.07 5.42
N VAL A 74 0.32 5.38 4.27
CA VAL A 74 1.02 4.12 4.09
C VAL A 74 1.80 4.13 2.78
N VAL A 75 3.00 3.56 2.80
CA VAL A 75 3.76 3.21 1.59
C VAL A 75 3.89 1.70 1.50
N LEU A 76 3.56 1.17 0.31
CA LEU A 76 3.75 -0.23 -0.01
C LEU A 76 4.85 -0.39 -1.06
N MET A 77 5.97 -1.00 -0.64
CA MET A 77 7.10 -1.29 -1.51
C MET A 77 6.94 -2.63 -2.21
N ILE A 78 6.99 -2.64 -3.54
CA ILE A 78 7.04 -3.85 -4.34
C ILE A 78 8.51 -4.25 -4.53
N ASP A 79 8.84 -5.41 -3.98
CA ASP A 79 10.13 -6.08 -4.13
C ASP A 79 10.12 -6.97 -5.39
N GLN A 80 10.97 -6.65 -6.37
CA GLN A 80 11.02 -7.32 -7.67
C GLN A 80 12.09 -8.40 -7.74
N ASP A 81 13.16 -8.31 -6.94
CA ASP A 81 14.34 -9.16 -7.06
C ASP A 81 14.61 -10.04 -5.84
N GLY A 82 13.89 -9.84 -4.75
CA GLY A 82 13.99 -10.61 -3.52
C GLY A 82 15.05 -10.08 -2.54
N PHE A 83 15.72 -8.98 -2.83
CA PHE A 83 16.79 -8.41 -2.01
C PHE A 83 16.35 -7.09 -1.36
N GLU A 84 16.96 -6.69 -0.24
CA GLU A 84 16.81 -5.33 0.28
C GLU A 84 17.90 -4.46 -0.36
N GLY A 85 17.49 -3.68 -1.36
CA GLY A 85 18.34 -2.69 -2.01
C GLY A 85 18.47 -1.41 -1.20
N ARG A 86 19.19 -0.44 -1.79
CA ARG A 86 19.40 0.88 -1.18
C ARG A 86 18.07 1.56 -0.85
N PHE A 87 17.11 1.53 -1.76
CA PHE A 87 15.88 2.31 -1.62
C PHE A 87 14.97 1.71 -0.57
N GLU A 88 14.85 0.40 -0.50
CA GLU A 88 14.05 -0.31 0.50
C GLU A 88 14.60 -0.07 1.90
N TYR A 89 15.94 -0.11 2.04
CA TYR A 89 16.61 0.23 3.30
C TYR A 89 16.33 1.68 3.70
N GLU A 90 16.48 2.65 2.79
CA GLU A 90 16.19 4.06 3.07
C GLU A 90 14.71 4.25 3.46
N MET A 91 13.79 3.69 2.67
CA MET A 91 12.36 3.84 2.84
C MET A 91 11.89 3.28 4.17
N ARG A 92 12.39 2.11 4.59
CA ARG A 92 12.08 1.53 5.91
C ARG A 92 12.35 2.49 7.07
N HIS A 93 13.49 3.18 7.04
CA HIS A 93 13.84 4.10 8.13
C HIS A 93 13.15 5.46 8.00
N VAL A 94 13.02 5.99 6.77
CA VAL A 94 12.39 7.30 6.55
C VAL A 94 10.90 7.26 6.85
N THR A 95 10.20 6.19 6.49
CA THR A 95 8.78 6.01 6.80
C THR A 95 8.55 5.89 8.31
N GLU A 96 9.37 5.11 9.01
CA GLU A 96 9.35 5.03 10.48
C GLU A 96 9.55 6.41 11.13
N MET A 97 10.57 7.16 10.70
CA MET A 97 10.83 8.52 11.21
C MET A 97 9.70 9.51 10.92
N ALA A 98 8.97 9.32 9.82
CA ALA A 98 7.86 10.17 9.41
C ALA A 98 6.50 9.69 9.95
N ASN A 99 6.46 8.61 10.73
CA ASN A 99 5.24 7.95 11.19
C ASN A 99 4.30 7.58 10.02
N VAL A 100 4.87 7.03 8.95
CA VAL A 100 4.17 6.51 7.78
C VAL A 100 4.23 4.98 7.85
N GLY A 101 3.08 4.31 7.70
CA GLY A 101 3.04 2.85 7.66
C GLY A 101 3.87 2.33 6.48
N TYR A 102 4.64 1.27 6.68
CA TYR A 102 5.50 0.70 5.63
C TYR A 102 5.31 -0.80 5.54
N ALA A 103 4.93 -1.27 4.35
CA ALA A 103 4.83 -2.68 4.03
C ALA A 103 5.70 -2.99 2.81
N ARG A 104 6.25 -4.20 2.77
CA ARG A 104 6.97 -4.73 1.61
C ARG A 104 6.28 -5.98 1.11
N CYS A 105 6.04 -6.04 -0.20
CA CYS A 105 5.44 -7.19 -0.87
C CYS A 105 6.26 -7.62 -2.07
N SER A 106 6.66 -8.88 -2.11
CA SER A 106 7.32 -9.44 -3.28
C SER A 106 6.35 -9.52 -4.46
N LYS A 107 6.80 -9.13 -5.64
CA LYS A 107 6.05 -9.25 -6.89
C LYS A 107 5.56 -10.68 -7.10
N GLY A 108 6.40 -11.67 -6.81
CA GLY A 108 6.03 -13.09 -6.92
C GLY A 108 4.92 -13.52 -5.96
N ALA A 109 4.80 -12.90 -4.79
CA ALA A 109 3.65 -13.14 -3.91
C ALA A 109 2.37 -12.53 -4.50
N ILE A 110 2.41 -11.27 -4.95
CA ILE A 110 1.27 -10.57 -5.56
C ILE A 110 0.72 -11.36 -6.75
N LEU A 111 1.58 -11.83 -7.65
CA LEU A 111 1.16 -12.58 -8.83
C LEU A 111 0.50 -13.92 -8.47
N ARG A 112 1.13 -14.71 -7.58
CA ARG A 112 0.54 -15.98 -7.13
C ARG A 112 -0.79 -15.75 -6.42
N TRP A 113 -0.93 -14.64 -5.71
CA TRP A 113 -2.15 -14.26 -5.04
C TRP A 113 -3.31 -14.07 -6.00
N VAL A 114 -3.07 -13.29 -7.05
CA VAL A 114 -4.02 -13.01 -8.12
C VAL A 114 -4.43 -14.31 -8.80
N GLU A 115 -3.46 -15.15 -9.14
CA GLU A 115 -3.71 -16.45 -9.79
C GLU A 115 -4.58 -17.38 -8.95
N SER A 116 -4.44 -17.33 -7.62
CA SER A 116 -5.20 -18.18 -6.69
C SER A 116 -6.48 -17.52 -6.13
N SER A 117 -6.79 -16.28 -6.51
CA SER A 117 -8.00 -15.56 -6.06
C SER A 117 -9.31 -16.31 -6.32
N PRO A 118 -9.54 -16.95 -7.50
CA PRO A 118 -10.76 -17.71 -7.73
C PRO A 118 -10.97 -18.89 -6.75
N MET A 119 -9.89 -19.40 -6.17
CA MET A 119 -9.95 -20.50 -5.19
C MET A 119 -10.23 -19.99 -3.77
N ARG A 120 -9.94 -18.72 -3.48
CA ARG A 120 -10.15 -18.08 -2.17
C ARG A 120 -11.46 -17.30 -2.06
N ALA A 121 -12.08 -16.92 -3.18
CA ALA A 121 -13.35 -16.19 -3.22
C ALA A 121 -14.54 -16.90 -2.53
N SER A 122 -14.39 -18.18 -2.15
CA SER A 122 -15.38 -18.92 -1.35
C SER A 122 -15.21 -18.79 0.17
N VAL A 123 -14.18 -18.07 0.64
CA VAL A 123 -13.74 -18.03 2.04
C VAL A 123 -13.88 -16.64 2.68
N THR A 124 -13.98 -15.56 1.89
CA THR A 124 -14.10 -14.19 2.41
C THR A 124 -15.58 -13.84 2.67
N GLU A 125 -15.96 -13.70 3.94
CA GLU A 125 -17.25 -13.08 4.32
C GLU A 125 -17.23 -11.57 3.98
N ASP A 126 -18.41 -11.00 3.74
CA ASP A 126 -18.58 -9.60 3.34
C ASP A 126 -17.84 -8.65 4.30
N GLY A 127 -16.81 -7.96 3.78
CA GLY A 127 -16.07 -6.92 4.49
C GLY A 127 -14.71 -7.33 5.08
N GLU A 128 -14.29 -8.60 4.98
CA GLU A 128 -12.92 -8.99 5.33
C GLU A 128 -11.96 -8.83 4.14
N HIS A 129 -10.77 -8.28 4.39
CA HIS A 129 -9.72 -8.18 3.37
C HIS A 129 -9.23 -9.60 2.99
N ASP A 130 -9.10 -9.89 1.69
CA ASP A 130 -8.37 -11.09 1.20
C ASP A 130 -6.88 -10.83 1.37
N LEU A 131 -6.41 -10.72 2.63
CA LEU A 131 -5.01 -10.54 3.04
C LEU A 131 -4.42 -11.85 3.61
N PRO A 132 -3.11 -12.13 3.48
CA PRO A 132 -2.58 -13.44 3.79
C PRO A 132 -2.23 -13.43 5.29
N ALA A 133 -3.20 -13.73 6.15
CA ALA A 133 -3.02 -13.54 7.59
C ALA A 133 -1.88 -14.40 8.20
N THR A 134 -1.47 -15.49 7.54
CA THR A 134 -0.44 -16.42 8.06
C THR A 134 0.39 -17.11 6.96
N GLY A 135 1.57 -17.64 7.33
CA GLY A 135 2.39 -18.52 6.49
C GLY A 135 3.41 -17.80 5.58
N ASN A 136 4.01 -18.55 4.64
CA ASN A 136 5.08 -18.07 3.75
C ASN A 136 4.66 -16.88 2.84
N VAL A 137 3.35 -16.65 2.67
CA VAL A 137 2.81 -15.53 1.89
C VAL A 137 2.75 -14.25 2.73
N GLY A 138 2.44 -14.34 4.03
CA GLY A 138 2.55 -13.21 4.96
C GLY A 138 3.99 -12.73 5.13
N ALA A 139 4.96 -13.66 5.14
CA ALA A 139 6.38 -13.31 5.12
C ALA A 139 6.84 -12.65 3.79
N ALA A 140 6.09 -12.88 2.71
CA ALA A 140 6.40 -12.36 1.37
C ALA A 140 5.57 -11.11 1.02
N CYS A 141 4.65 -10.69 1.89
CA CYS A 141 3.86 -9.48 1.80
C CYS A 141 3.37 -9.11 3.22
N ASP A 142 4.18 -8.31 3.91
CA ASP A 142 3.99 -7.98 5.33
C ASP A 142 2.94 -6.86 5.53
N LEU A 143 1.70 -7.17 5.18
CA LEU A 143 0.57 -6.26 5.34
C LEU A 143 -0.03 -6.31 6.75
N GLY A 144 0.32 -7.33 7.54
CA GLY A 144 -0.13 -7.46 8.93
C GLY A 144 0.41 -6.36 9.85
N ALA A 145 1.63 -5.87 9.59
CA ALA A 145 2.22 -4.75 10.32
C ALA A 145 1.48 -3.42 10.12
N VAL A 146 0.73 -3.28 9.02
CA VAL A 146 0.01 -2.04 8.66
C VAL A 146 -1.49 -2.15 8.85
N PHE A 147 -2.08 -3.31 8.56
CA PHE A 147 -3.53 -3.52 8.53
C PHE A 147 -4.03 -4.59 9.51
N GLY A 148 -3.16 -5.12 10.38
CA GLY A 148 -3.51 -6.17 11.34
C GLY A 148 -4.49 -5.68 12.42
N ARG A 149 -5.44 -6.56 12.81
CA ARG A 149 -6.47 -6.29 13.83
C ARG A 149 -5.91 -5.88 15.20
N ASP A 150 -4.64 -6.17 15.50
CA ASP A 150 -3.98 -5.85 16.77
C ASP A 150 -3.23 -4.50 16.76
N ALA A 151 -3.08 -3.83 15.60
CA ALA A 151 -2.40 -2.53 15.52
C ALA A 151 -3.21 -1.39 16.18
N LEU A 152 -4.47 -1.63 16.55
CA LEU A 152 -5.37 -0.67 17.20
C LEU A 152 -5.35 -0.72 18.74
N GLU A 153 -4.58 -1.62 19.37
CA GLU A 153 -4.52 -1.75 20.84
C GLU A 153 -3.25 -1.16 21.48
N SER A 154 -2.51 -0.30 20.79
CA SER A 154 -1.35 0.36 21.41
C SER A 154 -1.17 1.78 20.88
N PHE A 155 -1.93 2.72 21.44
CA PHE A 155 -1.47 3.93 22.16
C PHE A 155 -2.65 4.89 22.40
#